data_AF-A0A9X1UD39-F1
#
_entry.id   AF-A0A9X1UD39-F1
#
_cell.length_a   1.000
_cell.length_b   1.000
_cell.length_c   1.000
_cell.angle_alpha   90.00
_cell.angle_beta   90.00
_cell.angle_gamma   90.00
#
_symmetry.space_group_name_H-M   'P 1'
#
loop_
_entity.id
_entity.type
_entity.pdbx_description
1 polymer ?
#
loop_
_entity_poly.entity_id
_entity_poly.type
_entity_poly.pdbx_seq_one_letter_code
_entity_poly.pdbx_strand_id
1 'polypeptide(L)' 'MSTVLPKLHTINATAAALGVSRPTIYRLAREGKLARVQIGENSSRITDESIRAFVVARMVATGQNGGKE' A
#
# COMPACT_ATOMS: atom_id res chain seq x y z
N MET A 1 -22.45 9.59 14.78
CA MET A 1 -21.67 8.95 13.71
C MET A 1 -20.48 8.28 14.35
N SER A 2 -20.44 6.95 14.37
CA SER A 2 -19.34 6.20 14.99
C SER A 2 -18.10 6.36 14.11
N THR A 3 -17.14 7.17 14.52
CA THR A 3 -15.89 7.36 13.77
C THR A 3 -15.05 6.10 13.89
N VAL A 4 -15.10 5.26 12.87
CA VAL A 4 -14.24 4.08 12.77
C VAL A 4 -12.83 4.57 12.49
N LEU A 5 -11.88 4.28 13.40
CA LEU A 5 -10.49 4.61 13.15
C LEU A 5 -9.99 3.79 11.97
N PRO A 6 -9.28 4.41 11.01
CA PRO A 6 -8.73 3.67 9.88
C PRO A 6 -7.76 2.61 10.40
N LYS A 7 -7.84 1.40 9.84
CA LYS A 7 -6.91 0.33 10.16
C LYS A 7 -5.53 0.66 9.56
N LEU A 8 -4.52 0.68 10.42
CA LEU A 8 -3.16 1.10 10.05
C LEU A 8 -2.19 -0.07 10.18
N HIS A 9 -1.36 -0.25 9.16
CA HIS A 9 -0.38 -1.32 9.07
C HIS A 9 1.04 -0.77 9.21
N THR A 10 1.91 -1.53 9.87
CA THR A 10 3.35 -1.19 9.91
C THR A 10 3.96 -1.36 8.52
N ILE A 11 5.09 -0.69 8.28
CA ILE A 11 5.87 -0.89 7.04
C ILE A 11 6.28 -2.35 6.89
N ASN A 12 6.63 -3.02 7.99
CA ASN A 12 7.03 -4.44 7.96
C ASN A 12 5.84 -5.35 7.62
N ALA A 13 4.67 -5.14 8.24
CA ALA A 13 3.46 -5.90 7.93
C ALA A 13 3.01 -5.69 6.47
N THR A 14 3.08 -4.45 5.98
CA THR A 14 2.74 -4.12 4.59
C THR A 14 3.71 -4.78 3.60
N ALA A 15 5.00 -4.76 3.91
CA ALA A 15 6.03 -5.42 3.10
C ALA A 15 5.81 -6.94 3.00
N ALA A 16 5.52 -7.59 4.12
CA ALA A 16 5.19 -9.01 4.17
C ALA A 16 3.90 -9.32 3.39
N ALA A 17 2.84 -8.52 3.59
CA ALA A 17 1.56 -8.71 2.91
C ALA A 17 1.65 -8.55 1.39
N LEU A 18 2.49 -7.64 0.91
CA LEU A 18 2.70 -7.39 -0.52
C LEU A 18 3.83 -8.23 -1.14
N GLY A 19 4.57 -9.00 -0.35
CA GLY A 19 5.73 -9.77 -0.82
C GLY A 19 6.86 -8.91 -1.38
N VAL A 20 7.06 -7.69 -0.86
CA VAL A 20 8.08 -6.76 -1.35
C VAL A 20 9.03 -6.31 -0.23
N SER A 21 10.17 -5.74 -0.62
CA SER A 21 11.14 -5.20 0.34
C SER A 21 10.64 -3.89 0.98
N ARG A 22 11.10 -3.57 2.21
CA ARG A 22 10.80 -2.29 2.89
C ARG A 22 11.17 -1.06 2.03
N PRO A 23 12.32 -1.00 1.34
CA PRO A 23 12.63 0.09 0.42
C PRO A 23 11.58 0.25 -0.69
N THR A 24 11.01 -0.86 -1.16
CA THR A 24 9.92 -0.82 -2.16
C THR A 24 8.67 -0.17 -1.57
N ILE A 25 8.30 -0.46 -0.32
CA ILE A 25 7.19 0.24 0.35
C ILE A 25 7.44 1.75 0.44
N TYR A 26 8.63 2.17 0.85
CA TYR A 26 8.97 3.59 0.89
C TYR A 26 8.96 4.24 -0.48
N ARG A 27 9.44 3.53 -1.53
CA ARG A 27 9.35 3.99 -2.91
C ARG A 27 7.90 4.16 -3.35
N LEU A 28 7.05 3.17 -3.12
CA LEU A 28 5.62 3.22 -3.47
C LEU A 28 4.89 4.36 -2.73
N ALA A 29 5.23 4.58 -1.46
CA ALA A 29 4.70 5.71 -0.70
C ALA A 29 5.17 7.06 -1.26
N ARG A 30 6.45 7.18 -1.63
CA ARG A 30 7.00 8.38 -2.29
C ARG A 30 6.38 8.64 -3.67
N GLU A 31 6.03 7.58 -4.40
CA GLU A 31 5.33 7.63 -5.68
C GLU A 31 3.82 7.91 -5.54
N GLY A 32 3.29 8.02 -4.31
CA GLY A 32 1.86 8.24 -4.05
C GLY A 32 0.98 7.01 -4.27
N LYS A 33 1.57 5.84 -4.52
CA LYS A 33 0.85 4.57 -4.74
C LYS A 33 0.38 3.92 -3.44
N LEU A 34 0.99 4.29 -2.31
CA LEU A 34 0.58 3.88 -0.97
C LEU A 34 0.42 5.11 -0.08
N ALA A 35 -0.74 5.22 0.57
CA ALA A 35 -1.04 6.28 1.53
C ALA A 35 -0.31 6.01 2.84
N ARG A 36 0.74 6.77 3.09
CA ARG A 36 1.51 6.76 4.33
C ARG A 36 0.97 7.81 5.29
N VAL A 37 0.64 7.38 6.51
CA VAL A 37 0.27 8.25 7.62
C VAL A 37 1.44 8.28 8.61
N GLN A 38 1.83 9.48 9.02
CA GLN A 38 2.82 9.68 10.07
C GLN A 38 2.09 9.89 11.40
N ILE A 39 2.28 8.96 12.34
CA ILE A 39 1.64 8.95 13.67
C ILE A 39 2.57 9.57 14.73
N GLY A 40 3.87 9.64 14.44
CA GLY A 40 4.86 10.30 15.28
C GLY A 40 6.18 10.47 14.54
N GLU A 41 7.17 11.06 15.20
CA GLU A 41 8.46 11.43 14.59
C GLU A 41 9.09 10.28 13.80
N ASN A 42 9.12 9.07 14.39
CA ASN A 42 9.67 7.86 13.77
C ASN A 42 8.62 6.80 13.43
N SER A 43 7.34 7.12 13.60
CA SER A 43 6.24 6.17 13.47
C SER A 43 5.44 6.42 12.21
N SER A 44 5.73 5.65 11.17
CA SER A 44 4.96 5.64 9.93
C SER A 44 4.12 4.38 9.80
N ARG A 45 2.92 4.55 9.25
CA ARG A 45 1.99 3.47 8.93
C ARG A 45 1.41 3.65 7.54
N ILE A 46 0.89 2.56 6.98
CA ILE A 46 0.16 2.55 5.71
C ILE A 46 -1.32 2.24 6.03
N THR A 47 -2.25 2.91 5.36
CA THR A 47 -3.68 2.63 5.54
C THR A 47 -4.06 1.31 4.87
N ASP A 48 -4.93 0.55 5.51
CA ASP A 48 -5.50 -0.69 4.95
C ASP A 48 -6.19 -0.45 3.60
N GLU A 49 -6.96 0.63 3.52
CA GLU A 49 -7.64 1.06 2.29
C GLU A 49 -6.67 1.23 1.12
N SER A 50 -5.53 1.87 1.34
CA SER A 50 -4.56 2.11 0.27
C SER A 50 -3.85 0.83 -0.16
N ILE A 51 -3.57 -0.09 0.77
CA ILE A 51 -3.04 -1.42 0.43
C ILE A 51 -4.05 -2.16 -0.44
N ARG A 52 -5.32 -2.17 -0.06
CA ARG A 52 -6.40 -2.82 -0.82
C ARG A 52 -6.55 -2.22 -2.21
N ALA A 53 -6.57 -0.89 -2.31
CA ALA A 53 -6.65 -0.19 -3.58
C ALA A 53 -5.44 -0.52 -4.49
N PHE A 54 -4.23 -0.57 -3.93
CA PHE A 54 -3.02 -0.93 -4.65
C PHE A 54 -3.09 -2.37 -5.20
N VAL A 55 -3.54 -3.33 -4.40
CA VAL A 55 -3.70 -4.74 -4.82
C VAL A 55 -4.72 -4.85 -5.95
N VAL A 56 -5.90 -4.23 -5.80
CA VAL A 56 -6.95 -4.22 -6.83
C VAL A 56 -6.42 -3.62 -8.14
N ALA A 57 -5.76 -2.46 -8.07
CA ALA A 57 -5.18 -1.82 -9.25
C ALA A 57 -4.14 -2.73 -9.96
N ARG A 58 -3.32 -3.45 -9.18
CA ARG A 58 -2.31 -4.36 -9.72
C ARG A 58 -2.91 -5.62 -10.34
N MET A 59 -3.97 -6.17 -9.74
CA MET A 59 -4.68 -7.33 -10.28
C MET A 59 -5.36 -7.02 -11.62
N VAL A 60 -5.95 -5.82 -11.76
CA VAL A 60 -6.56 -5.35 -13.02
C VAL A 60 -5.49 -5.14 -14.09
N ALA A 61 -4.31 -4.59 -13.74
CA ALA A 61 -3.21 -4.39 -14.68
C ALA A 61 -2.62 -5.71 -15.22
N THR A 62 -2.58 -6.78 -14.42
CA THR A 62 -2.16 -8.11 -14.88
C THR A 62 -3.14 -8.76 -15.87
N GLY A 63 -4.36 -8.23 -16.03
CA GLY A 63 -5.31 -8.65 -17.06
C GLY A 63 -5.20 -7.92 -18.40
N GLN A 64 -4.29 -6.95 -18.54
CA GLN A 64 -4.12 -6.14 -19.78
C GLN A 64 -2.87 -6.46 -20.59
N ASN A 65 -2.12 -7.53 -20.28
CA ASN A 65 -0.96 -7.93 -21.08
C ASN A 65 -1.26 -9.23 -21.86
N GLY A 66 -2.12 -9.13 -22.87
CA GLY A 66 -2.62 -10.25 -23.66
C GLY A 66 -2.90 -9.94 -25.12
N GLY A 67 -2.10 -9.09 -25.77
CA GLY A 67 -2.29 -8.85 -27.21
C GLY A 67 -1.30 -7.88 -27.83
N LYS A 68 -0.11 -8.37 -28.17
CA LYS A 68 0.75 -7.97 -29.30
C LYS A 68 1.66 -9.15 -29.60
N GLU A 69 1.88 -9.69 -30.79
CA GLU A 69 1.37 -9.59 -32.17
C GLU A 69 1.76 -10.94 -32.80
#